data_AF-A0A2V8VCF0-F1
#
_entry.id   AF-A0A2V8VCF0-F1
#
_cell.length_a   1.000
_cell.length_b   1.000
_cell.length_c   1.000
_cell.angle_alpha   90.00
_cell.angle_beta   90.00
_cell.angle_gamma   90.00
#
_symmetry.space_group_name_H-M   'P 1'
#
loop_
_entity.id
_entity.type
_entity.pdbx_description
1 polymer ?
#
loop_
_entity_poly.entity_id
_entity_poly.type
_entity_poly.pdbx_seq_one_letter_code
_entity_poly.pdbx_strand_id
1 'polypeptide(L)'
;MPGSPERSRTRSLSPEKEPGKIEAREDRSWRKAIRRLCPLATPPAIPTWSSPLPTDPHAGRHFEFQDFLAIPLGFPTFAEALEAIVAVHRSARAVLVERGYMITGAADEGGWGPRLPRNETALDVMTAAIEQSGYRPGRHIAIAIDVAASHFFTDGKYELASEGRSLTSNEMIGILAAWVNHYPVISIEDGLAEDDWPGWQALTEQLGSKIQLVGDDLFVTNPARLERGIRQRAANAVLVKMNQIGTLTETFQVIDRAREAGFRAVISARSGETEDDFLSDLAVASGAGQIKVGSVTRSERLARRCGIA
;
A
#
# COMPACT_ATOMS: atom_id res chain seq x y z
N MET A 1 42.07 -24.05 61.29
CA MET A 1 40.88 -24.22 62.16
C MET A 1 41.22 -23.56 63.49
N PRO A 2 40.46 -22.60 64.07
CA PRO A 2 39.17 -21.99 63.69
C PRO A 2 39.34 -20.48 63.31
N GLY A 3 38.47 -19.86 62.50
CA GLY A 3 37.16 -19.31 62.89
C GLY A 3 37.23 -17.78 63.00
N SER A 4 36.93 -17.05 61.93
CA SER A 4 36.76 -15.58 61.93
C SER A 4 35.44 -15.22 61.26
N PRO A 5 34.63 -14.31 61.83
CA PRO A 5 33.25 -14.11 61.41
C PRO A 5 33.13 -13.18 60.20
N GLU A 6 32.19 -13.52 59.33
CA GLU A 6 31.74 -12.72 58.20
C GLU A 6 31.35 -11.30 58.63
N ARG A 7 31.99 -10.29 58.03
CA ARG A 7 31.44 -8.93 57.97
C ARG A 7 30.69 -8.78 56.66
N SER A 8 29.37 -8.79 56.75
CA SER A 8 28.46 -8.39 55.68
C SER A 8 28.77 -6.95 55.25
N ARG A 9 29.20 -6.79 54.00
CA ARG A 9 29.14 -5.50 53.31
C ARG A 9 27.80 -5.42 52.60
N THR A 10 26.82 -4.85 53.29
CA THR A 10 25.59 -4.32 52.68
C THR A 10 25.98 -3.25 51.66
N ARG A 11 25.99 -3.60 50.36
CA ARG A 11 25.90 -2.59 49.30
C ARG A 11 24.51 -1.99 49.38
N SER A 12 24.45 -0.71 49.71
CA SER A 12 23.25 0.11 49.59
C SER A 12 22.75 0.03 48.15
N LEU A 13 21.55 -0.50 47.97
CA LEU A 13 20.78 -0.43 46.74
C LEU A 13 20.46 1.05 46.48
N SER A 14 20.99 1.60 45.40
CA SER A 14 20.47 2.84 44.82
C SER A 14 19.01 2.60 44.42
N PRO A 15 18.08 3.54 44.69
CA PRO A 15 16.67 3.32 44.41
C PRO A 15 16.47 3.14 42.90
N GLU A 16 15.71 2.10 42.56
CA GLU A 16 15.20 1.81 41.23
C GLU A 16 14.62 3.09 40.61
N LYS A 17 15.16 3.50 39.46
CA LYS A 17 14.48 4.48 38.62
C LYS A 17 13.20 3.82 38.11
N GLU A 18 12.06 4.33 38.58
CA GLU A 18 10.75 4.05 37.99
C GLU A 18 10.83 4.10 36.45
N PRO A 19 10.22 3.15 35.72
CA PRO A 19 10.10 3.26 34.28
C PRO A 19 9.27 4.50 33.97
N GLY A 20 9.96 5.54 33.49
CA GLY A 20 9.36 6.80 33.12
C GLY A 20 8.19 6.56 32.16
N LYS A 21 7.02 7.08 32.54
CA LYS A 21 5.86 7.20 31.67
C LYS A 21 6.31 7.78 30.33
N ILE A 22 6.27 6.96 29.29
CA ILE A 22 6.46 7.43 27.91
C ILE A 22 5.18 8.20 27.59
N GLU A 23 5.21 9.51 27.80
CA GLU A 23 4.21 10.41 27.25
C GLU A 23 4.22 10.22 25.73
N ALA A 24 3.11 9.71 25.22
CA ALA A 24 2.80 9.64 23.80
C ALA A 24 2.71 11.07 23.24
N ARG A 25 3.85 11.65 22.89
CA ARG A 25 3.88 12.86 22.07
C ARG A 25 3.63 12.45 20.62
N GLU A 26 2.41 12.75 20.19
CA GLU A 26 1.94 12.73 18.81
C GLU A 26 2.88 13.50 17.87
N ASP A 27 3.89 12.84 17.30
CA ASP A 27 4.53 13.33 16.08
C ASP A 27 3.93 12.57 14.89
N ARG A 28 2.77 13.04 14.41
CA ARG A 28 2.09 12.54 13.20
C ARG A 28 2.88 12.96 11.94
N SER A 29 4.09 12.41 11.81
CA SER A 29 5.08 12.73 10.78
C SER A 29 4.71 12.25 9.35
N TRP A 30 3.61 11.50 9.20
CA TRP A 30 3.19 10.98 7.89
C TRP A 30 2.73 12.07 6.91
N ARG A 31 2.27 13.24 7.39
CA ARG A 31 1.96 14.40 6.52
C ARG A 31 3.20 14.93 5.78
N LYS A 32 4.40 14.81 6.40
CA LYS A 32 5.67 15.06 5.71
C LYS A 32 6.05 13.92 4.77
N ALA A 33 5.65 12.68 5.07
CA ALA A 33 5.89 11.52 4.20
C ALA A 33 5.20 11.67 2.84
N ILE A 34 3.97 12.20 2.76
CA ILE A 34 3.26 12.43 1.48
C ILE A 34 3.94 13.50 0.62
N ARG A 35 4.48 14.55 1.25
CA ARG A 35 5.34 15.52 0.55
C ARG A 35 6.68 14.92 0.11
N ARG A 36 7.13 13.84 0.77
CA ARG A 36 8.34 13.08 0.41
C ARG A 36 8.08 12.01 -0.65
N LEU A 37 6.84 11.60 -0.89
CA LEU A 37 6.50 10.67 -1.99
C LEU A 37 6.77 11.30 -3.36
N CYS A 38 6.71 12.64 -3.47
CA CYS A 38 7.13 13.40 -4.66
C CYS A 38 7.55 14.85 -4.32
N PRO A 39 8.83 15.16 -4.04
CA PRO A 39 9.48 16.32 -4.66
C PRO A 39 9.60 16.09 -6.18
N LEU A 40 9.69 17.15 -6.98
CA LEU A 40 9.83 17.12 -8.46
C LEU A 40 11.09 16.40 -9.00
N ALA A 41 11.77 15.61 -8.16
CA ALA A 41 12.82 14.66 -8.48
C ALA A 41 12.99 13.75 -7.25
N THR A 42 12.26 12.65 -7.17
CA THR A 42 12.52 11.54 -6.23
C THR A 42 12.75 10.27 -7.05
N PRO A 43 13.63 9.36 -6.59
CA PRO A 43 13.68 8.02 -7.18
C PRO A 43 12.28 7.40 -7.13
N PRO A 44 11.91 6.55 -8.10
CA PRO A 44 10.55 6.02 -8.19
C PRO A 44 10.15 5.39 -6.86
N ALA A 45 8.98 5.75 -6.34
CA ALA A 45 8.34 4.98 -5.30
C ALA A 45 8.21 3.56 -5.83
N ILE A 46 8.96 2.66 -5.21
CA ILE A 46 8.98 1.27 -5.62
C ILE A 46 7.59 0.71 -5.38
N PRO A 47 7.02 -0.01 -6.36
CA PRO A 47 5.94 -0.95 -6.17
C PRO A 47 6.28 -1.97 -5.10
N THR A 48 5.99 -1.63 -3.87
CA THR A 48 4.80 -2.08 -3.16
C THR A 48 4.17 -3.40 -3.61
N TRP A 49 4.18 -4.36 -2.69
CA TRP A 49 3.68 -5.73 -2.82
C TRP A 49 2.25 -5.92 -3.25
N SER A 50 2.09 -6.73 -4.29
CA SER A 50 0.83 -7.31 -4.66
C SER A 50 0.45 -8.52 -3.80
N SER A 51 -0.84 -8.76 -3.67
CA SER A 51 -1.49 -10.04 -3.36
C SER A 51 -2.59 -10.25 -4.40
N PRO A 52 -2.35 -11.01 -5.48
CA PRO A 52 -3.49 -11.60 -6.17
C PRO A 52 -4.04 -12.72 -5.31
N LEU A 53 -4.97 -12.35 -4.46
CA LEU A 53 -6.01 -13.27 -4.09
C LEU A 53 -6.75 -13.57 -5.39
N PRO A 54 -6.89 -14.83 -5.81
CA PRO A 54 -7.97 -15.14 -6.70
C PRO A 54 -9.25 -14.77 -5.94
N THR A 55 -9.93 -13.70 -6.34
CA THR A 55 -11.39 -13.72 -6.35
C THR A 55 -11.81 -14.72 -7.41
N ASP A 56 -11.46 -16.00 -7.24
CA ASP A 56 -12.07 -17.05 -8.01
C ASP A 56 -13.48 -17.20 -7.42
N PRO A 57 -14.55 -16.98 -8.21
CA PRO A 57 -15.92 -17.26 -7.77
C PRO A 57 -16.11 -18.70 -7.27
N HIS A 58 -15.15 -19.60 -7.52
CA HIS A 58 -15.15 -21.01 -7.12
C HIS A 58 -14.13 -21.40 -6.05
N ALA A 59 -13.22 -20.52 -5.62
CA ALA A 59 -12.29 -20.80 -4.52
C ALA A 59 -12.75 -20.06 -3.26
N GLY A 60 -13.40 -20.79 -2.34
CA GLY A 60 -13.82 -20.37 -1.00
C GLY A 60 -13.40 -18.94 -0.59
N ARG A 61 -14.36 -18.01 -0.68
CA ARG A 61 -14.20 -16.56 -0.47
C ARG A 61 -13.76 -16.27 0.97
N HIS A 62 -12.67 -15.52 1.17
CA HIS A 62 -12.22 -15.24 2.55
C HIS A 62 -11.77 -13.79 2.86
N PHE A 63 -11.52 -12.90 1.87
CA PHE A 63 -11.54 -11.43 2.06
C PHE A 63 -11.56 -10.72 0.69
N GLU A 64 -12.08 -9.49 0.65
CA GLU A 64 -12.53 -8.82 -0.59
C GLU A 64 -11.50 -7.91 -1.24
N PHE A 65 -10.63 -7.28 -0.44
CA PHE A 65 -9.71 -6.26 -0.93
C PHE A 65 -8.58 -6.91 -1.72
N GLN A 66 -8.26 -6.34 -2.88
CA GLN A 66 -7.33 -6.93 -3.82
C GLN A 66 -5.89 -6.96 -3.29
N ASP A 67 -5.24 -5.80 -3.09
CA ASP A 67 -3.83 -5.75 -2.72
C ASP A 67 -3.55 -4.96 -1.43
N PHE A 68 -2.60 -5.48 -0.64
CA PHE A 68 -2.01 -4.78 0.51
C PHE A 68 -0.50 -4.67 0.30
N LEU A 69 -0.04 -3.45 0.08
CA LEU A 69 1.28 -3.20 -0.46
C LEU A 69 2.18 -2.48 0.57
N ALA A 70 3.46 -2.88 0.70
CA ALA A 70 4.51 -2.14 1.47
C ALA A 70 5.27 -1.05 0.67
N ILE A 71 5.14 0.25 1.01
CA ILE A 71 5.83 1.38 0.34
C ILE A 71 7.13 1.72 1.07
N PRO A 72 8.31 1.63 0.44
CA PRO A 72 9.54 2.10 1.06
C PRO A 72 9.63 3.63 1.04
N LEU A 73 10.00 4.22 2.18
CA LEU A 73 10.00 5.67 2.40
C LEU A 73 11.40 6.18 2.72
N GLY A 74 11.90 7.12 1.91
CA GLY A 74 13.08 7.92 2.23
C GLY A 74 14.41 7.16 2.21
N PHE A 75 14.46 6.01 1.51
CA PHE A 75 15.72 5.34 1.19
C PHE A 75 16.51 6.17 0.16
N PRO A 76 17.85 6.19 0.25
CA PRO A 76 18.70 7.01 -0.61
C PRO A 76 18.84 6.46 -2.03
N THR A 77 18.64 5.16 -2.23
CA THR A 77 18.75 4.50 -3.54
C THR A 77 17.60 3.52 -3.78
N PHE A 78 17.32 3.24 -5.05
CA PHE A 78 16.35 2.22 -5.44
C PHE A 78 16.75 0.82 -4.92
N ALA A 79 18.04 0.50 -4.98
CA ALA A 79 18.56 -0.78 -4.50
C ALA A 79 18.30 -1.01 -3.00
N GLU A 80 18.56 -0.01 -2.16
CA GLU A 80 18.29 -0.10 -0.71
C GLU A 80 16.79 -0.21 -0.41
N ALA A 81 15.97 0.55 -1.13
CA ALA A 81 14.52 0.44 -1.03
C ALA A 81 14.03 -0.97 -1.44
N LEU A 82 14.60 -1.55 -2.50
CA LEU A 82 14.25 -2.90 -2.96
C LEU A 82 14.67 -3.96 -1.93
N GLU A 83 15.85 -3.84 -1.34
CA GLU A 83 16.31 -4.74 -0.27
C GLU A 83 15.36 -4.69 0.94
N ALA A 84 14.98 -3.48 1.36
CA ALA A 84 14.06 -3.28 2.47
C ALA A 84 12.69 -3.88 2.21
N ILE A 85 12.19 -3.73 0.99
CA ILE A 85 11.02 -4.45 0.51
C ILE A 85 11.31 -5.94 0.66
N VAL A 86 12.24 -6.56 -0.07
CA VAL A 86 12.51 -8.02 -0.02
C VAL A 86 12.53 -8.61 1.40
N ALA A 87 13.11 -7.90 2.37
CA ALA A 87 13.09 -8.28 3.78
C ALA A 87 11.66 -8.36 4.37
N VAL A 88 10.83 -7.33 4.16
CA VAL A 88 9.41 -7.31 4.54
C VAL A 88 8.64 -8.48 3.88
N HIS A 89 8.95 -8.88 2.63
CA HIS A 89 8.31 -10.06 1.98
C HIS A 89 8.42 -11.31 2.84
N ARG A 90 9.67 -11.56 3.25
CA ARG A 90 10.09 -12.80 3.88
C ARG A 90 9.54 -12.82 5.29
N SER A 91 9.58 -11.68 5.98
CA SER A 91 8.93 -11.49 7.27
C SER A 91 7.41 -11.69 7.17
N ALA A 92 6.73 -11.18 6.13
CA ALA A 92 5.29 -11.38 5.98
C ALA A 92 4.93 -12.87 5.90
N ARG A 93 5.70 -13.67 5.15
CA ARG A 93 5.54 -15.14 5.16
C ARG A 93 5.72 -15.73 6.55
N ALA A 94 6.76 -15.30 7.28
CA ALA A 94 7.03 -15.79 8.63
C ALA A 94 5.89 -15.47 9.60
N VAL A 95 5.40 -14.22 9.61
CA VAL A 95 4.23 -13.79 10.42
C VAL A 95 3.00 -14.63 10.08
N LEU A 96 2.72 -14.85 8.80
CA LEU A 96 1.57 -15.66 8.38
C LEU A 96 1.64 -17.08 8.95
N VAL A 97 2.81 -17.72 8.85
CA VAL A 97 3.05 -19.08 9.37
C VAL A 97 2.96 -19.10 10.90
N GLU A 98 3.60 -18.14 11.58
CA GLU A 98 3.60 -18.04 13.04
C GLU A 98 2.19 -17.87 13.61
N ARG A 99 1.35 -17.08 12.92
CA ARG A 99 -0.05 -16.86 13.30
C ARG A 99 -1.00 -17.98 12.84
N GLY A 100 -0.48 -19.03 12.20
CA GLY A 100 -1.26 -20.19 11.77
C GLY A 100 -2.12 -19.95 10.54
N TYR A 101 -1.85 -18.91 9.75
CA TYR A 101 -2.56 -18.68 8.49
C TYR A 101 -2.03 -19.61 7.39
N MET A 102 -2.96 -20.20 6.65
CA MET A 102 -2.63 -21.04 5.50
C MET A 102 -2.22 -20.19 4.30
N ILE A 103 -1.08 -20.50 3.70
CA ILE A 103 -0.58 -19.88 2.47
C ILE A 103 -0.88 -20.84 1.33
N THR A 104 -1.73 -20.45 0.37
CA THR A 104 -2.19 -21.34 -0.71
C THR A 104 -1.27 -21.34 -1.93
N GLY A 105 -0.29 -20.42 -1.99
CA GLY A 105 0.67 -20.31 -3.09
C GLY A 105 1.19 -18.88 -3.27
N ALA A 106 1.93 -18.68 -4.37
CA ALA A 106 2.26 -17.37 -4.88
C ALA A 106 1.17 -16.93 -5.86
N ALA A 107 0.80 -15.66 -5.76
CA ALA A 107 -0.23 -15.05 -6.56
C ALA A 107 0.26 -14.68 -7.99
N ASP A 108 -0.63 -14.31 -8.91
CA ASP A 108 -0.28 -13.87 -10.29
C ASP A 108 0.80 -12.78 -10.38
N GLU A 109 0.74 -11.80 -9.50
CA GLU A 109 1.72 -10.73 -9.36
C GLU A 109 2.85 -11.09 -8.38
N GLY A 110 2.91 -12.33 -7.88
CA GLY A 110 4.01 -12.85 -7.05
C GLY A 110 3.88 -12.61 -5.54
N GLY A 111 2.73 -12.12 -5.08
CA GLY A 111 2.39 -11.95 -3.68
C GLY A 111 2.18 -13.25 -2.90
N TRP A 112 2.07 -13.15 -1.58
CA TRP A 112 1.52 -14.25 -0.79
C TRP A 112 0.00 -14.27 -0.92
N GLY A 113 -0.59 -15.46 -1.13
CA GLY A 113 -2.03 -15.68 -1.06
C GLY A 113 -2.44 -16.37 0.25
N PRO A 114 -2.56 -15.65 1.38
CA PRO A 114 -3.02 -16.25 2.63
C PRO A 114 -4.54 -16.38 2.67
N ARG A 115 -5.04 -17.31 3.49
CA ARG A 115 -6.44 -17.29 3.95
C ARG A 115 -6.56 -16.47 5.23
N LEU A 116 -7.14 -15.28 5.11
CA LEU A 116 -7.38 -14.38 6.23
C LEU A 116 -8.87 -14.37 6.60
N PRO A 117 -9.22 -14.09 7.87
CA PRO A 117 -10.62 -14.07 8.31
C PRO A 117 -11.37 -12.78 7.95
N ARG A 118 -10.64 -11.69 7.69
CA ARG A 118 -11.17 -10.36 7.34
C ARG A 118 -10.08 -9.48 6.76
N ASN A 119 -10.47 -8.43 6.06
CA ASN A 119 -9.56 -7.49 5.37
C ASN A 119 -8.55 -6.84 6.34
N GLU A 120 -9.00 -6.40 7.52
CA GLU A 120 -8.14 -5.73 8.52
C GLU A 120 -6.98 -6.62 8.99
N THR A 121 -7.13 -7.94 9.00
CA THR A 121 -6.05 -8.86 9.38
C THR A 121 -4.84 -8.76 8.46
N ALA A 122 -5.03 -8.37 7.19
CA ALA A 122 -3.92 -8.12 6.28
C ALA A 122 -3.06 -6.94 6.75
N LEU A 123 -3.68 -5.88 7.28
CA LEU A 123 -2.97 -4.72 7.83
C LEU A 123 -2.20 -5.07 9.11
N ASP A 124 -2.76 -5.92 9.97
CA ASP A 124 -2.08 -6.43 11.17
C ASP A 124 -0.84 -7.27 10.81
N VAL A 125 -0.96 -8.12 9.79
CA VAL A 125 0.15 -8.95 9.30
C VAL A 125 1.22 -8.08 8.67
N MET A 126 0.85 -7.12 7.81
CA MET A 126 1.79 -6.21 7.15
C MET A 126 2.54 -5.35 8.16
N THR A 127 1.84 -4.81 9.16
CA THR A 127 2.47 -4.01 10.21
C THR A 127 3.49 -4.83 11.00
N ALA A 128 3.14 -6.05 11.41
CA ALA A 128 4.07 -6.94 12.10
C ALA A 128 5.24 -7.39 11.22
N ALA A 129 5.02 -7.61 9.92
CA ALA A 129 6.07 -7.97 8.98
C ALA A 129 7.10 -6.84 8.80
N ILE A 130 6.63 -5.59 8.78
CA ILE A 130 7.49 -4.40 8.76
C ILE A 130 8.35 -4.33 10.03
N GLU A 131 7.77 -4.56 11.19
CA GLU A 131 8.51 -4.56 12.46
C GLU A 131 9.52 -5.71 12.53
N GLN A 132 9.10 -6.93 12.17
CA GLN A 132 9.93 -8.13 12.22
C GLN A 132 11.11 -8.07 11.22
N SER A 133 10.97 -7.34 10.12
CA SER A 133 12.08 -7.10 9.17
C SER A 133 13.06 -6.02 9.64
N GLY A 134 12.88 -5.45 10.84
CA GLY A 134 13.77 -4.44 11.42
C GLY A 134 13.45 -3.00 10.99
N TYR A 135 12.35 -2.79 10.27
CA TYR A 135 11.91 -1.47 9.82
C TYR A 135 10.83 -0.89 10.74
N ARG A 136 10.61 0.43 10.65
CA ARG A 136 9.61 1.14 11.45
C ARG A 136 8.38 1.45 10.60
N PRO A 137 7.19 0.95 10.94
CA PRO A 137 5.95 1.27 10.25
C PRO A 137 5.70 2.79 10.19
N GLY A 138 5.30 3.29 9.03
CA GLY A 138 5.02 4.72 8.77
C GLY A 138 6.25 5.62 8.69
N ARG A 139 7.45 5.13 9.04
CA ARG A 139 8.71 5.89 8.94
C ARG A 139 9.61 5.37 7.83
N HIS A 140 9.88 4.07 7.82
CA HIS A 140 10.72 3.42 6.80
C HIS A 140 9.86 2.73 5.76
N ILE A 141 8.79 2.05 6.19
CA ILE A 141 7.85 1.37 5.30
C ILE A 141 6.43 1.78 5.69
N ALA A 142 5.62 2.18 4.72
CA ALA A 142 4.19 2.47 4.87
C ALA A 142 3.36 1.44 4.09
N ILE A 143 2.03 1.56 4.16
CA ILE A 143 1.10 0.66 3.48
C ILE A 143 0.32 1.43 2.40
N ALA A 144 0.15 0.80 1.24
CA ALA A 144 -0.89 1.13 0.28
C ALA A 144 -1.91 -0.01 0.20
N ILE A 145 -3.13 0.31 -0.23
CA ILE A 145 -4.20 -0.67 -0.39
C ILE A 145 -4.79 -0.47 -1.78
N ASP A 146 -4.90 -1.55 -2.56
CA ASP A 146 -5.79 -1.61 -3.72
C ASP A 146 -7.05 -2.35 -3.29
N VAL A 147 -8.16 -1.63 -3.26
CA VAL A 147 -9.43 -2.19 -2.82
C VAL A 147 -10.13 -2.89 -3.97
N ALA A 148 -9.98 -2.38 -5.21
CA ALA A 148 -10.74 -2.81 -6.39
C ALA A 148 -12.25 -2.95 -6.10
N ALA A 149 -12.84 -1.93 -5.45
CA ALA A 149 -14.15 -2.03 -4.83
C ALA A 149 -15.30 -2.32 -5.81
N SER A 150 -15.11 -2.03 -7.10
CA SER A 150 -16.04 -2.37 -8.17
C SER A 150 -16.38 -3.87 -8.20
N HIS A 151 -15.45 -4.76 -7.80
CA HIS A 151 -15.65 -6.22 -7.85
C HIS A 151 -16.66 -6.77 -6.84
N PHE A 152 -16.91 -6.03 -5.75
CA PHE A 152 -17.86 -6.43 -4.71
C PHE A 152 -18.94 -5.37 -4.47
N PHE A 153 -19.12 -4.45 -5.42
CA PHE A 153 -20.21 -3.50 -5.43
C PHE A 153 -21.40 -4.05 -6.22
N THR A 154 -22.52 -4.31 -5.53
CA THR A 154 -23.76 -4.81 -6.13
C THR A 154 -24.95 -4.06 -5.54
N ASP A 155 -25.93 -3.76 -6.39
CA ASP A 155 -27.20 -3.12 -5.97
C ASP A 155 -27.03 -1.85 -5.10
N GLY A 156 -26.00 -1.06 -5.40
CA GLY A 156 -25.72 0.20 -4.69
C GLY A 156 -25.00 0.05 -3.35
N LYS A 157 -24.49 -1.16 -3.04
CA LYS A 157 -23.79 -1.46 -1.78
C LYS A 157 -22.51 -2.26 -2.00
N TYR A 158 -21.60 -2.14 -1.05
CA TYR A 158 -20.34 -2.89 -0.99
C TYR A 158 -20.52 -4.13 -0.12
N GLU A 159 -20.38 -5.32 -0.71
CA GLU A 159 -20.61 -6.60 -0.05
C GLU A 159 -19.30 -7.22 0.46
N LEU A 160 -19.05 -7.08 1.76
CA LEU A 160 -17.95 -7.75 2.44
C LEU A 160 -18.41 -9.13 2.92
N ALA A 161 -18.40 -10.09 2.00
CA ALA A 161 -18.87 -11.46 2.24
C ALA A 161 -18.11 -12.17 3.37
N SER A 162 -16.81 -11.94 3.48
CA SER A 162 -15.94 -12.48 4.54
C SER A 162 -16.38 -12.04 5.94
N GLU A 163 -16.97 -10.85 6.06
CA GLU A 163 -17.43 -10.26 7.31
C GLU A 163 -18.95 -10.35 7.47
N GLY A 164 -19.68 -10.82 6.45
CA GLY A 164 -21.15 -10.85 6.43
C GLY A 164 -21.76 -9.45 6.47
N ARG A 165 -21.13 -8.45 5.86
CA ARG A 165 -21.54 -7.04 5.91
C ARG A 165 -21.87 -6.50 4.52
N SER A 166 -22.93 -5.70 4.46
CA SER A 166 -23.36 -4.96 3.28
C SER A 166 -23.35 -3.48 3.63
N LEU A 167 -22.53 -2.69 2.93
CA LEU A 167 -22.16 -1.33 3.32
C LEU A 167 -22.62 -0.31 2.27
N THR A 168 -23.10 0.83 2.73
CA THR A 168 -23.21 2.03 1.92
C THR A 168 -21.83 2.63 1.64
N SER A 169 -21.72 3.53 0.66
CA SER A 169 -20.47 4.26 0.39
C SER A 169 -19.93 4.98 1.62
N ASN A 170 -20.79 5.60 2.43
CA ASN A 170 -20.38 6.29 3.65
C ASN A 170 -19.79 5.32 4.71
N GLU A 171 -20.36 4.12 4.84
CA GLU A 171 -19.84 3.11 5.76
C GLU A 171 -18.51 2.54 5.26
N MET A 172 -18.37 2.32 3.93
CA MET A 172 -17.12 1.92 3.31
C MET A 172 -16.01 2.96 3.52
N ILE A 173 -16.30 4.25 3.26
CA ILE A 173 -15.39 5.37 3.55
C ILE A 173 -15.03 5.40 5.04
N GLY A 174 -16.00 5.14 5.93
CA GLY A 174 -15.77 5.06 7.37
C GLY A 174 -14.73 4.01 7.77
N ILE A 175 -14.78 2.82 7.17
CA ILE A 175 -13.78 1.75 7.37
C ILE A 175 -12.41 2.21 6.88
N LEU A 176 -12.32 2.69 5.64
CA LEU A 176 -11.05 3.15 5.05
C LEU A 176 -10.43 4.28 5.89
N ALA A 177 -11.26 5.21 6.37
CA ALA A 177 -10.81 6.31 7.22
C ALA A 177 -10.32 5.81 8.60
N ALA A 178 -10.98 4.82 9.20
CA ALA A 178 -10.52 4.21 10.43
C ALA A 178 -9.14 3.56 10.24
N TRP A 179 -8.94 2.82 9.16
CA TRP A 179 -7.66 2.18 8.87
C TRP A 179 -6.54 3.18 8.61
N VAL A 180 -6.80 4.25 7.87
CA VAL A 180 -5.82 5.35 7.68
C VAL A 180 -5.40 6.00 9.00
N ASN A 181 -6.27 6.00 10.01
CA ASN A 181 -5.94 6.55 11.33
C ASN A 181 -5.21 5.54 12.24
N HIS A 182 -5.33 4.23 11.99
CA HIS A 182 -4.80 3.18 12.87
C HIS A 182 -3.55 2.49 12.33
N TYR A 183 -3.42 2.43 11.01
CA TYR A 183 -2.32 1.78 10.30
C TYR A 183 -1.51 2.82 9.53
N PRO A 184 -0.26 2.53 9.15
CA PRO A 184 0.58 3.43 8.36
C PRO A 184 0.15 3.49 6.88
N VAL A 185 -1.16 3.60 6.61
CA VAL A 185 -1.71 3.65 5.25
C VAL A 185 -1.53 5.05 4.68
N ILE A 186 -0.92 5.16 3.51
CA ILE A 186 -0.62 6.44 2.85
C ILE A 186 -1.19 6.55 1.44
N SER A 187 -1.71 5.45 0.88
CA SER A 187 -2.35 5.40 -0.43
C SER A 187 -3.49 4.39 -0.44
N ILE A 188 -4.62 4.76 -1.02
CA ILE A 188 -5.73 3.85 -1.31
C ILE A 188 -6.07 3.97 -2.79
N GLU A 189 -6.11 2.85 -3.48
CA GLU A 189 -6.52 2.69 -4.87
C GLU A 189 -7.91 2.06 -4.92
N ASP A 190 -8.77 2.61 -5.79
CA ASP A 190 -10.13 2.13 -6.05
C ASP A 190 -10.96 1.79 -4.81
N GLY A 191 -10.88 2.67 -3.80
CA GLY A 191 -11.58 2.50 -2.52
C GLY A 191 -13.10 2.45 -2.61
N LEU A 192 -13.67 2.85 -3.76
CA LEU A 192 -15.09 2.84 -4.09
C LEU A 192 -15.27 2.43 -5.55
N ALA A 193 -16.47 1.98 -5.91
CA ALA A 193 -16.78 1.50 -7.25
C ALA A 193 -16.56 2.59 -8.31
N GLU A 194 -16.21 2.18 -9.52
CA GLU A 194 -15.80 3.07 -10.62
C GLU A 194 -16.83 4.17 -10.96
N ASP A 195 -18.12 3.89 -10.77
CA ASP A 195 -19.22 4.82 -11.06
C ASP A 195 -19.87 5.46 -9.82
N ASP A 196 -19.33 5.20 -8.61
CA ASP A 196 -19.77 5.86 -7.36
C ASP A 196 -19.14 7.27 -7.21
N TRP A 197 -19.40 8.13 -8.19
CA TRP A 197 -18.84 9.50 -8.22
C TRP A 197 -19.20 10.36 -6.99
N PRO A 198 -20.41 10.29 -6.41
CA PRO A 198 -20.70 10.98 -5.15
C PRO A 198 -19.86 10.42 -3.99
N GLY A 199 -19.72 9.10 -3.89
CA GLY A 199 -18.87 8.46 -2.88
C GLY A 199 -17.41 8.87 -3.03
N TRP A 200 -16.87 8.89 -4.25
CA TRP A 200 -15.48 9.34 -4.50
C TRP A 200 -15.23 10.79 -4.09
N GLN A 201 -16.20 11.68 -4.27
CA GLN A 201 -16.11 13.06 -3.77
C GLN A 201 -16.05 13.09 -2.25
N ALA A 202 -16.93 12.35 -1.57
CA ALA A 202 -16.95 12.26 -0.11
C ALA A 202 -15.64 11.63 0.44
N LEU A 203 -15.14 10.57 -0.20
CA LEU A 203 -13.86 9.94 0.13
C LEU A 203 -12.71 10.95 0.01
N THR A 204 -12.70 11.75 -1.06
CA THR A 204 -11.67 12.75 -1.32
C THR A 204 -11.75 13.92 -0.35
N GLU A 205 -12.95 14.37 0.00
CA GLU A 205 -13.17 15.39 1.02
C GLU A 205 -12.63 14.92 2.40
N GLN A 206 -12.91 13.67 2.77
CA GLN A 206 -12.53 13.13 4.07
C GLN A 206 -11.04 12.78 4.18
N LEU A 207 -10.44 12.20 3.13
CA LEU A 207 -9.12 11.59 3.16
C LEU A 207 -8.11 12.17 2.16
N GLY A 208 -8.53 12.91 1.14
CA GLY A 208 -7.66 13.37 0.05
C GLY A 208 -6.58 14.39 0.46
N SER A 209 -6.74 15.03 1.63
CA SER A 209 -5.68 15.86 2.24
C SER A 209 -4.68 15.06 3.09
N LYS A 210 -5.03 13.81 3.41
CA LYS A 210 -4.31 12.93 4.32
C LYS A 210 -3.60 11.78 3.63
N ILE A 211 -4.06 11.31 2.49
CA ILE A 211 -3.44 10.18 1.79
C ILE A 211 -3.58 10.38 0.29
N GLN A 212 -2.81 9.61 -0.47
CA GLN A 212 -3.05 9.44 -1.89
C GLN A 212 -4.32 8.61 -2.12
N LEU A 213 -5.16 9.06 -3.04
CA LEU A 213 -6.35 8.37 -3.51
C LEU A 213 -6.18 8.17 -5.01
N VAL A 214 -5.92 6.92 -5.42
CA VAL A 214 -5.62 6.54 -6.79
C VAL A 214 -6.89 6.01 -7.44
N GLY A 215 -7.27 6.58 -8.59
CA GLY A 215 -8.28 5.98 -9.46
C GLY A 215 -7.62 5.12 -10.53
N ASP A 216 -7.95 3.83 -10.56
CA ASP A 216 -7.62 2.90 -11.64
C ASP A 216 -8.85 2.65 -12.51
N ASP A 217 -9.80 1.82 -12.10
CA ASP A 217 -11.08 1.61 -12.78
C ASP A 217 -11.92 2.90 -12.83
N LEU A 218 -11.76 3.79 -11.84
CA LEU A 218 -12.38 5.11 -11.85
C LEU A 218 -12.01 5.92 -13.10
N PHE A 219 -10.77 5.80 -13.59
CA PHE A 219 -10.26 6.60 -14.70
C PHE A 219 -9.96 5.80 -15.96
N VAL A 220 -9.63 4.51 -15.86
CA VAL A 220 -9.21 3.60 -16.94
C VAL A 220 -8.22 4.22 -17.92
N THR A 221 -7.28 5.03 -17.40
CA THR A 221 -6.34 5.84 -18.21
C THR A 221 -7.05 6.67 -19.31
N ASN A 222 -8.32 7.04 -19.11
CA ASN A 222 -9.15 7.73 -20.10
C ASN A 222 -9.20 9.25 -19.80
N PRO A 223 -8.81 10.11 -20.76
CA PRO A 223 -8.79 11.55 -20.57
C PRO A 223 -10.13 12.16 -20.13
N ALA A 224 -11.27 11.66 -20.63
CA ALA A 224 -12.58 12.20 -20.31
C ALA A 224 -13.01 11.87 -18.87
N ARG A 225 -12.72 10.65 -18.39
CA ARG A 225 -12.98 10.28 -16.98
C ARG A 225 -12.03 11.02 -16.04
N LEU A 226 -10.75 11.16 -16.40
CA LEU A 226 -9.80 11.96 -15.63
C LEU A 226 -10.26 13.42 -15.51
N GLU A 227 -10.68 14.05 -16.60
CA GLU A 227 -11.17 15.44 -16.59
C GLU A 227 -12.44 15.58 -15.73
N ARG A 228 -13.33 14.58 -15.74
CA ARG A 228 -14.47 14.53 -14.83
C ARG A 228 -14.01 14.46 -13.37
N GLY A 229 -13.04 13.61 -13.05
CA GLY A 229 -12.47 13.49 -11.71
C GLY A 229 -11.87 14.79 -11.20
N ILE A 230 -11.08 15.46 -12.03
CA ILE A 230 -10.50 16.77 -11.74
C ILE A 230 -11.60 17.80 -11.43
N ARG A 231 -12.60 17.92 -12.31
CA ARG A 231 -13.71 18.87 -12.13
C ARG A 231 -14.53 18.59 -10.88
N GLN A 232 -14.77 17.31 -10.58
CA GLN A 232 -15.57 16.89 -9.44
C GLN A 232 -14.76 16.78 -8.15
N ARG A 233 -13.43 16.93 -8.17
CA ARG A 233 -12.54 16.67 -7.03
C ARG A 233 -12.69 15.25 -6.49
N ALA A 234 -12.78 14.28 -7.41
CA ALA A 234 -12.76 12.86 -7.09
C ALA A 234 -11.34 12.32 -7.30
N ALA A 235 -10.78 11.70 -6.27
CA ALA A 235 -9.40 11.23 -6.16
C ALA A 235 -8.35 12.36 -6.17
N ASN A 236 -7.07 12.01 -6.04
CA ASN A 236 -5.94 12.94 -6.16
C ASN A 236 -4.71 12.32 -6.87
N ALA A 237 -4.90 11.14 -7.46
CA ALA A 237 -3.92 10.41 -8.26
C ALA A 237 -4.63 9.52 -9.28
N VAL A 238 -3.92 9.18 -10.36
CA VAL A 238 -4.38 8.27 -11.41
C VAL A 238 -3.38 7.12 -11.58
N LEU A 239 -3.91 5.90 -11.66
CA LEU A 239 -3.13 4.75 -12.10
C LEU A 239 -3.10 4.74 -13.64
N VAL A 240 -1.90 4.69 -14.21
CA VAL A 240 -1.68 4.81 -15.65
C VAL A 240 -1.25 3.46 -16.20
N LYS A 241 -2.15 2.81 -16.91
CA LYS A 241 -1.89 1.54 -17.63
C LYS A 241 -1.89 1.84 -19.12
N MET A 242 -0.71 1.84 -19.73
CA MET A 242 -0.52 2.18 -21.14
C MET A 242 -1.46 1.41 -22.08
N ASN A 243 -1.72 0.13 -21.79
CA ASN A 243 -2.58 -0.71 -22.62
C ASN A 243 -4.08 -0.41 -22.50
N GLN A 244 -4.52 0.39 -21.52
CA GLN A 244 -5.91 0.86 -21.45
C GLN A 244 -6.18 1.99 -22.45
N ILE A 245 -5.18 2.83 -22.76
CA ILE A 245 -5.31 3.94 -23.71
C ILE A 245 -4.72 3.62 -25.10
N GLY A 246 -3.73 2.74 -25.16
CA GLY A 246 -3.26 2.09 -26.39
C GLY A 246 -2.02 2.73 -27.03
N THR A 247 -1.71 4.00 -26.78
CA THR A 247 -0.51 4.66 -27.35
C THR A 247 0.34 5.39 -26.30
N LEU A 248 1.64 5.54 -26.59
CA LEU A 248 2.56 6.33 -25.75
C LEU A 248 2.16 7.80 -25.70
N THR A 249 1.80 8.39 -26.84
CA THR A 249 1.39 9.80 -26.92
C THR A 249 0.22 10.09 -25.99
N GLU A 250 -0.83 9.27 -26.03
CA GLU A 250 -2.00 9.46 -25.17
C GLU A 250 -1.68 9.16 -23.70
N THR A 251 -0.78 8.19 -23.44
CA THR A 251 -0.27 7.92 -22.09
C THR A 251 0.42 9.15 -21.49
N PHE A 252 1.32 9.80 -22.24
CA PHE A 252 1.98 11.04 -21.78
C PHE A 252 0.98 12.19 -21.60
N GLN A 253 0.00 12.32 -22.49
CA GLN A 253 -1.06 13.34 -22.35
C GLN A 253 -1.86 13.16 -21.05
N VAL A 254 -2.18 11.92 -20.66
CA VAL A 254 -2.87 11.63 -19.39
C VAL A 254 -1.99 11.99 -18.20
N ILE A 255 -0.70 11.61 -18.24
CA ILE A 255 0.27 11.92 -17.17
C ILE A 255 0.43 13.44 -17.00
N ASP A 256 0.61 14.16 -18.10
CA ASP A 256 0.81 15.61 -18.11
C ASP A 256 -0.45 16.33 -17.63
N ARG A 257 -1.62 15.91 -18.11
CA ARG A 257 -2.90 16.48 -17.67
C ARG A 257 -3.15 16.26 -16.17
N ALA A 258 -2.85 15.07 -15.67
CA ALA A 258 -2.94 14.78 -14.24
C ALA A 258 -2.01 15.71 -13.45
N ARG A 259 -0.76 15.85 -13.89
CA ARG A 259 0.23 16.72 -13.24
C ARG A 259 -0.19 18.19 -13.22
N GLU A 260 -0.69 18.71 -14.33
CA GLU A 260 -1.22 20.09 -14.43
C GLU A 260 -2.36 20.35 -13.44
N ALA A 261 -3.21 19.35 -13.21
CA ALA A 261 -4.31 19.43 -12.24
C ALA A 261 -3.88 19.16 -10.79
N GLY A 262 -2.59 18.92 -10.54
CA GLY A 262 -2.06 18.60 -9.21
C GLY A 262 -2.30 17.16 -8.77
N PHE A 263 -2.73 16.28 -9.67
CA PHE A 263 -2.80 14.84 -9.43
C PHE A 263 -1.41 14.21 -9.57
N ARG A 264 -1.23 13.09 -8.87
CA ARG A 264 -0.06 12.21 -9.07
C ARG A 264 -0.38 11.17 -10.13
N ALA A 265 0.63 10.74 -10.89
CA ALA A 265 0.53 9.60 -11.79
C ALA A 265 1.32 8.43 -11.21
N VAL A 266 0.76 7.23 -11.32
CA VAL A 266 1.43 5.98 -10.93
C VAL A 266 1.46 5.08 -12.16
N ILE A 267 2.65 4.81 -12.72
CA ILE A 267 2.77 3.91 -13.88
C ILE A 267 2.50 2.48 -13.42
N SER A 268 1.64 1.73 -14.11
CA SER A 268 1.25 0.39 -13.64
C SER A 268 1.35 -0.69 -14.70
N ALA A 269 1.76 -1.87 -14.24
CA ALA A 269 1.61 -3.14 -14.94
C ALA A 269 0.15 -3.62 -14.96
N ARG A 270 -0.07 -4.73 -15.65
CA ARG A 270 -1.28 -5.55 -15.56
C ARG A 270 -1.04 -6.82 -14.74
N SER A 271 -2.11 -7.55 -14.43
CA SER A 271 -2.02 -8.87 -13.79
C SER A 271 -1.40 -9.91 -14.73
N GLY A 272 -1.65 -9.84 -16.04
CA GLY A 272 -0.89 -10.57 -17.06
C GLY A 272 0.27 -9.74 -17.61
N GLU A 273 1.50 -10.20 -17.42
CA GLU A 273 2.72 -9.49 -17.85
C GLU A 273 3.66 -10.38 -18.66
N THR A 274 4.59 -9.73 -19.36
CA THR A 274 5.68 -10.37 -20.11
C THR A 274 7.04 -9.99 -19.50
N GLU A 275 8.13 -10.45 -20.10
CA GLU A 275 9.50 -10.08 -19.77
C GLU A 275 9.88 -8.64 -20.20
N ASP A 276 9.00 -7.94 -20.92
CA ASP A 276 9.19 -6.54 -21.29
C ASP A 276 9.38 -5.68 -20.02
N ASP A 277 10.38 -4.81 -20.03
CA ASP A 277 10.69 -3.92 -18.92
C ASP A 277 10.39 -2.44 -19.18
N PHE A 278 9.76 -2.10 -20.31
CA PHE A 278 9.54 -0.73 -20.80
C PHE A 278 8.85 0.20 -19.80
N LEU A 279 7.95 -0.33 -18.93
CA LEU A 279 7.31 0.47 -17.88
C LEU A 279 8.32 1.11 -16.90
N SER A 280 9.52 0.53 -16.77
CA SER A 280 10.64 1.08 -16.00
C SER A 280 11.09 2.41 -16.60
N ASP A 281 11.46 2.39 -17.88
CA ASP A 281 11.85 3.57 -18.64
C ASP A 281 10.73 4.60 -18.67
N LEU A 282 9.48 4.16 -18.87
CA LEU A 282 8.33 5.05 -18.86
C LEU A 282 8.18 5.76 -17.51
N ALA A 283 8.33 5.06 -16.39
CA ALA A 283 8.23 5.65 -15.05
C ALA A 283 9.32 6.68 -14.78
N VAL A 284 10.55 6.41 -15.23
CA VAL A 284 11.69 7.33 -15.11
C VAL A 284 11.53 8.53 -16.05
N ALA A 285 11.30 8.28 -17.35
CA ALA A 285 11.22 9.31 -18.38
C ALA A 285 10.01 10.24 -18.20
N SER A 286 8.88 9.70 -17.73
CA SER A 286 7.70 10.53 -17.44
C SER A 286 7.85 11.36 -16.18
N GLY A 287 8.82 11.06 -15.30
CA GLY A 287 8.91 11.70 -13.99
C GLY A 287 7.66 11.50 -13.13
N ALA A 288 6.92 10.40 -13.32
CA ALA A 288 5.73 10.08 -12.54
C ALA A 288 6.05 9.94 -11.05
N GLY A 289 7.26 9.50 -10.73
CA GLY A 289 7.77 9.35 -9.36
C GLY A 289 7.21 8.14 -8.63
N GLN A 290 6.30 7.37 -9.22
CA GLN A 290 5.74 6.14 -8.64
C GLN A 290 5.47 5.11 -9.74
N ILE A 291 5.67 3.83 -9.41
CA ILE A 291 5.37 2.70 -10.30
C ILE A 291 4.66 1.58 -9.50
N LYS A 292 3.77 0.80 -10.15
CA LYS A 292 3.04 -0.36 -9.61
C LYS A 292 3.26 -1.58 -10.53
N VAL A 293 4.25 -2.44 -10.26
CA VAL A 293 4.64 -3.58 -11.13
C VAL A 293 4.70 -4.95 -10.43
N GLY A 294 3.89 -5.17 -9.39
CA GLY A 294 3.77 -6.46 -8.70
C GLY A 294 4.84 -6.72 -7.62
N SER A 295 4.99 -7.97 -7.18
CA SER A 295 5.87 -8.46 -6.10
C SER A 295 7.33 -8.67 -6.54
N VAL A 296 8.23 -8.96 -5.60
CA VAL A 296 9.66 -9.31 -5.84
C VAL A 296 9.87 -10.78 -6.25
N THR A 297 8.81 -11.48 -6.65
CA THR A 297 8.89 -12.84 -7.17
C THR A 297 8.28 -12.89 -8.56
N ARG A 298 8.62 -13.93 -9.33
CA ARG A 298 8.28 -14.12 -10.76
C ARG A 298 9.08 -13.19 -11.70
N SER A 299 9.58 -13.75 -12.79
CA SER A 299 10.57 -13.09 -13.66
C SER A 299 9.99 -11.88 -14.39
N GLU A 300 8.74 -11.94 -14.83
CA GLU A 300 7.99 -10.85 -15.46
C GLU A 300 7.84 -9.61 -14.55
N ARG A 301 7.90 -9.80 -13.22
CA ARG A 301 7.89 -8.69 -12.24
C ARG A 301 9.29 -8.18 -11.94
N LEU A 302 10.25 -9.08 -11.93
CA LEU A 302 11.65 -8.74 -11.65
C LEU A 302 12.31 -7.99 -12.82
N ALA A 303 11.97 -8.31 -14.08
CA ALA A 303 12.50 -7.65 -15.26
C ALA A 303 12.35 -6.11 -15.18
N ARG A 304 11.16 -5.65 -14.81
CA ARG A 304 10.81 -4.22 -14.61
C ARG A 304 11.53 -3.53 -13.44
N ARG A 305 12.26 -4.25 -12.62
CA ARG A 305 13.08 -3.67 -11.54
C ARG A 305 14.53 -3.56 -11.95
N CYS A 306 15.02 -4.52 -12.73
CA CYS A 306 16.35 -4.49 -13.31
C CYS A 306 16.52 -3.28 -14.24
N GLY A 307 15.48 -2.89 -14.99
CA GLY A 307 15.51 -1.71 -15.87
C GLY A 307 15.58 -0.36 -15.13
N ILE A 308 15.28 -0.31 -13.82
CA ILE A 308 15.37 0.93 -13.02
C ILE A 308 16.75 1.09 -12.38
N ALA A 309 17.45 -0.04 -12.13
CA ALA A 309 18.67 -0.10 -11.33
C ALA A 309 19.92 0.38 -12.09
#